data_AF-A0A561X9P6-F1
#
_entry.id   AF-A0A561X9P6-F1
#
_cell.length_a   1.000
_cell.length_b   1.000
_cell.length_c   1.000
_cell.angle_alpha   90.00
_cell.angle_beta   90.00
_cell.angle_gamma   90.00
#
_symmetry.space_group_name_H-M   'P 1'
#
loop_
_entity.id
_entity.type
_entity.pdbx_description
1 polymer ?
#
loop_
_entity_poly.entity_id
_entity_poly.type
_entity_poly.pdbx_seq_one_letter_code
_entity_poly.pdbx_strand_id
1 'polypeptide(L)'
;MKIADDAHWMRLALAEAQAAASAGEVPVGAIVVKDGQVIATGRNAPVEGHDPTAHAEIVALRAAALRLGNYRLDGCSLYVTLEPCAMCSGAMLHARLARVVFGAMEPKTGAAGSVLNLFGHAEINHQTEVQGGVLAEECGGLLSRFFAQRRLQRRAEALARHPLRDDALRTPDAAFANLPGYPWAPHYVSDLPSLAGLRLHYLDEGPRDASRTWLCLHGNPAWSYLYRRMLPTFLAAGDRVVAPDLIGFGKSDKPKKEGAHQFEWHRQVLLELIERLDLRSVVLVVQDWGGILGLTLPMAMPERFGGLLVMNTLLATGDAPLPQGFVDWRAMCRDKPLYGVGRLLARGNPHLSAAELAAYDAPFPDKGYRAALRAFPERVPAALDDAGAALSREARDFWQHRWPGRSLMVVGAQDPVLGLPTMRALQHNIRGGPEPVVLPHAGHFVQEHGEAIAAQAVEYFAH
;
A
#
# COMPACT_ATOMS: atom_id res chain seq x y z
N MET A 1 35.58 -19.70 -36.52
CA MET A 1 35.86 -20.71 -35.48
C MET A 1 35.69 -20.20 -34.03
N LYS A 2 35.62 -18.88 -33.75
CA LYS A 2 35.52 -18.31 -32.37
C LYS A 2 34.19 -18.51 -31.61
N ILE A 3 33.03 -18.54 -32.29
CA ILE A 3 31.70 -18.51 -31.62
C ILE A 3 31.36 -19.82 -30.89
N ALA A 4 31.86 -20.97 -31.36
CA ALA A 4 31.60 -22.26 -30.73
C ALA A 4 32.23 -22.36 -29.33
N ASP A 5 33.38 -21.71 -29.11
CA ASP A 5 34.08 -21.69 -27.83
C ASP A 5 33.39 -20.76 -26.82
N ASP A 6 32.87 -19.60 -27.26
CA ASP A 6 32.19 -18.66 -26.38
C ASP A 6 30.90 -19.25 -25.79
N ALA A 7 30.14 -20.00 -26.59
CA ALA A 7 28.96 -20.71 -26.11
C ALA A 7 29.32 -21.80 -25.10
N HIS A 8 30.48 -22.46 -25.25
CA HIS A 8 30.96 -23.43 -24.26
C HIS A 8 31.26 -22.75 -22.92
N TRP A 9 32.04 -21.66 -22.93
CA TRP A 9 32.39 -20.92 -21.73
C TRP A 9 31.18 -20.27 -21.05
N MET A 10 30.23 -19.75 -21.83
CA MET A 10 29.00 -19.18 -21.28
C MET A 10 28.13 -20.23 -20.58
N ARG A 11 28.13 -21.49 -21.02
CA ARG A 11 27.42 -22.58 -20.30
C ARG A 11 28.03 -22.87 -18.93
N LEU A 12 29.33 -22.72 -18.78
CA LEU A 12 29.98 -22.84 -17.46
C LEU A 12 29.61 -21.65 -16.56
N ALA A 13 29.55 -20.44 -17.10
CA ALA A 13 29.03 -19.28 -16.37
C ALA A 13 27.54 -19.46 -15.97
N LEU A 14 26.72 -20.08 -16.84
CA LEU A 14 25.33 -20.45 -16.53
C LEU A 14 25.23 -21.48 -15.40
N ALA A 15 26.18 -22.43 -15.29
CA ALA A 15 26.22 -23.36 -14.17
C ALA A 15 26.42 -22.62 -12.82
N GLU A 16 27.29 -21.61 -12.80
CA GLU A 16 27.47 -20.75 -11.61
C GLU A 16 26.25 -19.88 -11.32
N ALA A 17 25.59 -19.35 -12.36
CA ALA A 17 24.34 -18.61 -12.23
C ALA A 17 23.23 -19.49 -11.63
N GLN A 18 23.16 -20.76 -12.02
CA GLN A 18 22.23 -21.73 -11.47
C GLN A 18 22.57 -22.06 -10.00
N ALA A 19 23.86 -22.12 -9.64
CA ALA A 19 24.28 -22.31 -8.26
C ALA A 19 23.91 -21.10 -7.38
N ALA A 20 24.05 -19.86 -7.88
CA ALA A 20 23.55 -18.66 -7.22
C ALA A 20 22.03 -18.74 -7.00
N ALA A 21 21.27 -19.14 -8.02
CA ALA A 21 19.82 -19.31 -7.90
C ALA A 21 19.44 -20.27 -6.76
N SER A 22 20.14 -21.42 -6.68
CA SER A 22 19.93 -22.43 -5.64
C SER A 22 20.29 -21.94 -4.24
N ALA A 23 21.22 -21.00 -4.11
CA ALA A 23 21.56 -20.31 -2.86
C ALA A 23 20.59 -19.16 -2.53
N GLY A 24 19.57 -18.91 -3.37
CA GLY A 24 18.63 -17.82 -3.19
C GLY A 24 19.16 -16.46 -3.66
N GLU A 25 20.29 -16.42 -4.35
CA GLU A 25 20.90 -15.21 -4.92
C GLU A 25 20.34 -14.91 -6.32
N VAL A 26 20.47 -13.66 -6.75
CA VAL A 26 20.13 -13.29 -8.15
C VAL A 26 21.02 -14.11 -9.09
N PRO A 27 20.46 -14.85 -10.08
CA PRO A 27 21.19 -15.87 -10.83
C PRO A 27 22.10 -15.25 -11.91
N VAL A 28 23.24 -14.73 -11.46
CA VAL A 28 24.34 -14.28 -12.33
C VAL A 28 25.57 -15.08 -11.97
N GLY A 29 26.22 -15.60 -13.00
CA GLY A 29 27.45 -16.37 -12.90
C GLY A 29 28.49 -15.83 -13.87
N ALA A 30 29.76 -15.99 -13.52
CA ALA A 30 30.88 -15.55 -14.32
C ALA A 30 32.06 -16.53 -14.20
N ILE A 31 32.86 -16.60 -15.26
CA ILE A 31 34.14 -17.33 -15.26
C ILE A 31 35.23 -16.50 -15.91
N VAL A 32 36.47 -16.72 -15.49
CA VAL A 32 37.67 -16.14 -16.11
C VAL A 32 38.45 -17.26 -16.80
N VAL A 33 38.76 -17.08 -18.08
CA VAL A 33 39.47 -18.04 -18.92
C VAL A 33 40.80 -17.45 -19.38
N LYS A 34 41.86 -18.25 -19.35
CA LYS A 34 43.18 -17.91 -19.91
C LYS A 34 43.77 -19.15 -20.57
N ASP A 35 44.35 -19.00 -21.76
CA ASP A 35 45.00 -20.09 -22.50
C ASP A 35 44.13 -21.35 -22.65
N GLY A 36 42.82 -21.15 -22.87
CA GLY A 36 41.84 -22.23 -23.02
C GLY A 36 41.44 -22.94 -21.72
N GLN A 37 41.83 -22.41 -20.56
CA GLN A 37 41.53 -23.00 -19.25
C GLN A 37 40.74 -22.03 -18.36
N VAL A 38 39.80 -22.56 -17.57
CA VAL A 38 39.11 -21.79 -16.54
C VAL A 38 40.07 -21.53 -15.38
N ILE A 39 40.38 -20.27 -15.15
CA ILE A 39 41.24 -19.80 -14.05
C ILE A 39 40.42 -19.62 -12.77
N ALA A 40 39.22 -19.06 -12.89
CA ALA A 40 38.35 -18.84 -11.75
C ALA A 40 36.89 -18.85 -12.16
N THR A 41 36.02 -19.13 -11.19
CA THR A 41 34.58 -18.97 -11.30
C THR A 41 34.08 -17.99 -10.25
N GLY A 42 32.91 -17.42 -10.48
CA GLY A 42 32.25 -16.50 -9.57
C GLY A 42 30.75 -16.49 -9.80
N ARG A 43 30.00 -16.18 -8.75
CA ARG A 43 28.55 -16.06 -8.78
C ARG A 43 28.14 -14.96 -7.82
N ASN A 44 26.95 -14.39 -8.03
CA ASN A 44 26.42 -13.43 -7.08
C ASN A 44 26.33 -14.05 -5.68
N ALA A 45 26.85 -13.33 -4.69
CA ALA A 45 26.72 -13.65 -3.27
C ALA A 45 26.46 -12.41 -2.35
N PRO A 46 25.71 -11.36 -2.79
CA PRO A 46 25.51 -10.18 -1.96
C PRO A 46 24.63 -10.41 -0.72
N VAL A 47 23.70 -11.36 -0.76
CA VAL A 47 22.81 -11.68 0.37
C VAL A 47 23.55 -12.55 1.39
N GLU A 48 24.17 -13.64 0.94
CA GLU A 48 24.92 -14.57 1.81
C GLU A 48 26.15 -13.89 2.42
N GLY A 49 26.91 -13.16 1.61
CA GLY A 49 28.15 -12.51 2.05
C GLY A 49 27.95 -11.16 2.74
N HIS A 50 26.72 -10.62 2.75
CA HIS A 50 26.45 -9.23 3.14
C HIS A 50 27.38 -8.21 2.45
N ASP A 51 27.86 -8.53 1.25
CA ASP A 51 28.82 -7.72 0.48
C ASP A 51 28.10 -7.10 -0.73
N PRO A 52 27.83 -5.78 -0.72
CA PRO A 52 27.17 -5.13 -1.84
C PRO A 52 27.98 -5.17 -3.15
N THR A 53 29.26 -5.54 -3.10
CA THR A 53 30.15 -5.68 -4.26
C THR A 53 30.32 -7.11 -4.76
N ALA A 54 29.75 -8.12 -4.08
CA ALA A 54 29.89 -9.54 -4.42
C ALA A 54 29.04 -9.95 -5.64
N HIS A 55 29.16 -9.19 -6.72
CA HIS A 55 28.66 -9.56 -8.04
C HIS A 55 29.55 -10.66 -8.64
N ALA A 56 28.96 -11.50 -9.48
CA ALA A 56 29.63 -12.65 -10.08
C ALA A 56 30.99 -12.30 -10.71
N GLU A 57 31.05 -11.17 -11.41
CA GLU A 57 32.26 -10.70 -12.09
C GLU A 57 33.34 -10.28 -11.10
N ILE A 58 32.97 -9.56 -10.03
CA ILE A 58 33.91 -9.15 -8.99
C ILE A 58 34.45 -10.39 -8.25
N VAL A 59 33.59 -11.35 -7.94
CA VAL A 59 34.00 -12.61 -7.29
C VAL A 59 34.97 -13.37 -8.19
N ALA A 60 34.66 -13.52 -9.49
CA ALA A 60 35.51 -14.22 -10.44
C ALA A 60 36.86 -13.50 -10.65
N LEU A 61 36.87 -12.17 -10.75
CA LEU A 61 38.08 -11.36 -10.89
C LEU A 61 38.98 -11.48 -9.64
N ARG A 62 38.42 -11.38 -8.43
CA ARG A 62 39.16 -11.55 -7.17
C ARG A 62 39.81 -12.94 -7.10
N ALA A 63 39.04 -13.99 -7.40
CA ALA A 63 39.54 -15.37 -7.41
C ALA A 63 40.62 -15.59 -8.47
N ALA A 64 40.46 -15.04 -9.68
CA ALA A 64 41.47 -15.11 -10.74
C ALA A 64 42.77 -14.41 -10.34
N ALA A 65 42.66 -13.22 -9.75
CA ALA A 65 43.81 -12.44 -9.31
C ALA A 65 44.61 -13.16 -8.22
N LEU A 66 43.92 -13.77 -7.26
CA LEU A 66 44.55 -14.60 -6.23
C LEU A 66 45.26 -15.81 -6.84
N ARG A 67 44.61 -16.51 -7.77
CA ARG A 67 45.21 -17.70 -8.43
C ARG A 67 46.44 -17.36 -9.26
N LEU A 68 46.43 -16.23 -9.96
CA LEU A 68 47.55 -15.78 -10.79
C LEU A 68 48.61 -15.00 -10.01
N GLY A 69 48.36 -14.67 -8.73
CA GLY A 69 49.23 -13.82 -7.92
C GLY A 69 49.37 -12.40 -8.46
N ASN A 70 48.38 -11.90 -9.20
CA ASN A 70 48.45 -10.60 -9.87
C ASN A 70 47.05 -9.98 -10.03
N TYR A 71 46.91 -8.70 -9.69
CA TYR A 71 45.66 -7.96 -9.87
C TYR A 71 45.38 -7.60 -11.34
N ARG A 72 46.41 -7.65 -12.19
CA ARG A 72 46.27 -7.56 -13.65
C ARG A 72 46.13 -8.95 -14.22
N LEU A 73 45.07 -9.13 -15.00
CA LEU A 73 44.64 -10.37 -15.63
C LEU A 73 44.88 -10.29 -17.15
N ASP A 74 46.05 -9.78 -17.55
CA ASP A 74 46.40 -9.63 -18.96
C ASP A 74 46.28 -10.98 -19.70
N GLY A 75 45.64 -10.95 -20.87
CA GLY A 75 45.34 -12.13 -21.68
C GLY A 75 44.13 -12.95 -21.24
N CYS A 76 43.49 -12.61 -20.11
CA CYS A 76 42.28 -13.29 -19.67
C CYS A 76 41.03 -12.78 -20.42
N SER A 77 40.07 -13.68 -20.63
CA SER A 77 38.71 -13.39 -21.05
C SER A 77 37.73 -13.67 -19.92
N LEU A 78 36.79 -12.77 -19.65
CA LEU A 78 35.70 -13.00 -18.69
C LEU A 78 34.40 -13.28 -19.43
N TYR A 79 33.69 -14.31 -19.00
CA TYR A 79 32.35 -14.67 -19.47
C TYR A 79 31.36 -14.46 -18.33
N VAL A 80 30.28 -13.71 -18.56
CA VAL A 80 29.25 -13.44 -17.54
C VAL A 80 27.84 -13.57 -18.12
N THR A 81 26.90 -14.15 -17.38
CA THR A 81 25.55 -14.42 -17.91
C THR A 81 24.70 -13.16 -18.14
N LEU A 82 25.04 -12.03 -17.52
CA LEU A 82 24.31 -10.77 -17.62
C LEU A 82 25.28 -9.63 -17.96
N GLU A 83 24.83 -8.63 -18.71
CA GLU A 83 25.61 -7.44 -19.00
C GLU A 83 26.13 -6.78 -17.71
N PRO A 84 27.45 -6.49 -17.61
CA PRO A 84 28.03 -5.96 -16.39
C PRO A 84 27.55 -4.54 -16.10
N CYS A 85 27.37 -4.23 -14.81
CA CYS A 85 27.10 -2.87 -14.37
C CYS A 85 28.38 -2.01 -14.34
N ALA A 86 28.23 -0.70 -14.10
CA ALA A 86 29.35 0.24 -14.09
C ALA A 86 30.51 -0.16 -13.16
N MET A 87 30.19 -0.71 -11.97
CA MET A 87 31.20 -1.20 -11.02
C MET A 87 32.01 -2.36 -11.61
N CYS A 88 31.32 -3.39 -12.12
CA CYS A 88 31.96 -4.58 -12.69
C CYS A 88 32.78 -4.22 -13.92
N SER A 89 32.24 -3.40 -14.82
CA SER A 89 32.96 -2.91 -16.01
C SER A 89 34.22 -2.11 -15.65
N GLY A 90 34.15 -1.21 -14.65
CA GLY A 90 35.33 -0.50 -14.16
C GLY A 90 36.39 -1.45 -13.60
N ALA A 91 35.98 -2.45 -12.82
CA ALA A 91 36.89 -3.47 -12.29
C ALA A 91 37.57 -4.29 -13.40
N MET A 92 36.84 -4.64 -14.46
CA MET A 92 37.38 -5.35 -15.63
C MET A 92 38.46 -4.54 -16.36
N LEU A 93 38.22 -3.23 -16.54
CA LEU A 93 39.18 -2.30 -17.15
C LEU A 93 40.44 -2.15 -16.28
N HIS A 94 40.28 -2.01 -14.96
CA HIS A 94 41.41 -1.99 -14.02
C HIS A 94 42.20 -3.29 -13.99
N ALA A 95 41.51 -4.43 -14.10
CA ALA A 95 42.11 -5.76 -14.18
C ALA A 95 42.74 -6.05 -15.55
N ARG A 96 42.55 -5.17 -16.54
CA ARG A 96 43.12 -5.30 -17.89
C ARG A 96 42.73 -6.58 -18.63
N LEU A 97 41.47 -6.98 -18.49
CA LEU A 97 40.97 -8.10 -19.28
C LEU A 97 41.16 -7.82 -20.78
N ALA A 98 41.57 -8.84 -21.52
CA ALA A 98 41.66 -8.75 -22.96
C ALA A 98 40.26 -8.70 -23.57
N ARG A 99 39.32 -9.48 -23.02
CA ARG A 99 37.96 -9.62 -23.54
C ARG A 99 36.92 -9.84 -22.45
N VAL A 100 35.73 -9.30 -22.65
CA VAL A 100 34.54 -9.53 -21.84
C VAL A 100 33.42 -10.00 -22.76
N VAL A 101 32.85 -11.15 -22.45
CA VAL A 101 31.75 -11.75 -23.19
C VAL A 101 30.56 -11.87 -22.25
N PHE A 102 29.40 -11.36 -22.65
CA PHE A 102 28.20 -11.43 -21.81
C PHE A 102 26.99 -12.02 -22.52
N GLY A 103 26.09 -12.58 -21.72
CA GLY A 103 24.88 -13.25 -22.20
C GLY A 103 23.73 -12.29 -22.50
N ALA A 104 22.86 -12.09 -21.51
CA ALA A 104 21.69 -11.22 -21.62
C ALA A 104 22.05 -9.74 -21.42
N MET A 105 21.32 -8.84 -22.08
CA MET A 105 21.40 -7.39 -21.84
C MET A 105 20.77 -7.01 -20.50
N GLU A 106 21.25 -5.94 -19.86
CA GLU A 106 20.69 -5.38 -18.62
C GLU A 106 20.20 -3.94 -18.84
N PRO A 107 18.91 -3.75 -19.19
CA PRO A 107 18.38 -2.46 -19.63
C PRO A 107 18.30 -1.40 -18.52
N LYS A 108 18.46 -1.78 -17.24
CA LYS A 108 18.32 -0.84 -16.11
C LYS A 108 19.66 -0.35 -15.57
N THR A 109 20.71 -1.17 -15.66
CA THR A 109 22.01 -0.87 -15.03
C THR A 109 23.23 -1.25 -15.86
N GLY A 110 23.05 -1.85 -17.04
CA GLY A 110 24.12 -2.35 -17.89
C GLY A 110 25.02 -1.23 -18.41
N ALA A 111 26.34 -1.46 -18.37
CA ALA A 111 27.37 -0.49 -18.70
C ALA A 111 28.27 -0.90 -19.88
N ALA A 112 27.81 -1.85 -20.70
CA ALA A 112 28.50 -2.33 -21.89
C ALA A 112 27.68 -2.08 -23.18
N GLY A 113 26.73 -1.14 -23.14
CA GLY A 113 25.89 -0.75 -24.27
C GLY A 113 24.43 -0.44 -23.93
N SER A 114 23.89 -0.90 -22.79
CA SER A 114 22.48 -0.64 -22.44
C SER A 114 22.22 0.77 -21.92
N VAL A 115 22.75 1.10 -20.73
CA VAL A 115 22.56 2.41 -20.09
C VAL A 115 23.80 3.27 -20.25
N LEU A 116 24.96 2.67 -20.04
CA LEU A 116 26.27 3.27 -20.27
C LEU A 116 27.07 2.36 -21.22
N ASN A 117 28.13 2.90 -21.80
CA ASN A 117 29.10 2.11 -22.57
C ASN A 117 30.53 2.47 -22.14
N LEU A 118 30.94 1.98 -20.97
CA LEU A 118 32.27 2.30 -20.42
C LEU A 118 33.41 1.79 -21.32
N PHE A 119 33.22 0.65 -21.97
CA PHE A 119 34.21 0.08 -22.88
C PHE A 119 34.32 0.85 -24.22
N GLY A 120 33.36 1.72 -24.54
CA GLY A 120 33.39 2.55 -25.74
C GLY A 120 34.20 3.83 -25.62
N HIS A 121 34.71 4.17 -24.42
CA HIS A 121 35.47 5.40 -24.19
C HIS A 121 36.96 5.21 -24.47
N ALA A 122 37.45 5.83 -25.55
CA ALA A 122 38.83 5.72 -25.99
C ALA A 122 39.84 6.40 -25.05
N GLU A 123 39.39 7.34 -24.20
CA GLU A 123 40.21 8.04 -23.21
C GLU A 123 40.61 7.14 -22.04
N ILE A 124 39.92 6.02 -21.84
CA ILE A 124 40.30 5.03 -20.83
C ILE A 124 41.53 4.28 -21.33
N ASN A 125 42.63 4.33 -20.57
CA ASN A 125 43.94 3.85 -21.00
C ASN A 125 43.94 2.38 -21.50
N HIS A 126 43.37 1.46 -20.71
CA HIS A 126 43.26 0.06 -21.10
C HIS A 126 41.95 -0.19 -21.85
N GLN A 127 42.03 -0.91 -22.96
CA GLN A 127 40.89 -1.24 -23.81
C GLN A 127 40.62 -2.74 -23.74
N THR A 128 39.34 -3.09 -23.68
CA THR A 128 38.87 -4.48 -23.55
C THR A 128 37.86 -4.76 -24.67
N GLU A 129 38.06 -5.86 -25.41
CA GLU A 129 37.11 -6.29 -26.43
C GLU A 129 35.80 -6.75 -25.75
N VAL A 130 34.64 -6.27 -26.22
CA VAL A 130 33.34 -6.63 -25.65
C VAL A 130 32.49 -7.36 -26.69
N GLN A 131 31.89 -8.48 -26.28
CA GLN A 131 30.89 -9.17 -27.07
C GLN A 131 29.66 -9.54 -26.22
N GLY A 132 28.51 -8.96 -26.56
CA GLY A 132 27.23 -9.30 -25.95
C GLY A 132 26.45 -10.36 -26.73
N GLY A 133 25.42 -10.90 -26.10
CA GLY A 133 24.41 -11.72 -26.77
C GLY A 133 24.67 -13.23 -26.80
N VAL A 134 25.76 -13.71 -26.19
CA VAL A 134 26.11 -15.14 -26.23
C VAL A 134 25.17 -15.93 -25.33
N LEU A 135 24.33 -16.80 -25.91
CA LEU A 135 23.26 -17.51 -25.17
C LEU A 135 22.31 -16.56 -24.41
N ALA A 136 22.02 -15.38 -25.00
CA ALA A 136 21.18 -14.36 -24.38
C ALA A 136 19.82 -14.88 -23.91
N GLU A 137 19.14 -15.72 -24.70
CA GLU A 137 17.84 -16.29 -24.32
C GLU A 137 17.92 -17.21 -23.10
N GLU A 138 18.94 -18.07 -23.03
CA GLU A 138 19.15 -18.98 -21.89
C GLU A 138 19.45 -18.18 -20.61
N CYS A 139 20.35 -17.20 -20.72
CA CYS A 139 20.74 -16.33 -19.61
C CYS A 139 19.58 -15.47 -19.11
N GLY A 140 18.89 -14.78 -20.00
CA GLY A 140 17.73 -13.93 -19.66
C GLY A 140 16.54 -14.74 -19.16
N GLY A 141 16.36 -15.96 -19.70
CA GLY A 141 15.36 -16.91 -19.26
C GLY A 141 15.55 -17.36 -17.81
N LEU A 142 16.78 -17.65 -17.39
CA LEU A 142 17.08 -18.02 -16.00
C LEU A 142 16.74 -16.88 -15.02
N LEU A 143 17.16 -15.65 -15.33
CA LEU A 143 16.87 -14.45 -14.53
C LEU A 143 15.36 -14.21 -14.42
N SER A 144 14.65 -14.30 -15.55
CA SER A 144 13.19 -14.11 -15.60
C SER A 144 12.43 -15.16 -14.79
N ARG A 145 12.82 -16.44 -14.89
CA ARG A 145 12.22 -17.53 -14.11
C ARG A 145 12.44 -17.36 -12.61
N PHE A 146 13.64 -16.97 -12.18
CA PHE A 146 13.95 -16.74 -10.77
C PHE A 146 13.05 -15.66 -10.15
N PHE A 147 12.93 -14.50 -10.80
CA PHE A 147 12.06 -13.44 -10.28
C PHE A 147 10.57 -13.81 -10.38
N ALA A 148 10.15 -14.58 -11.38
CA ALA A 148 8.78 -15.09 -11.46
C ALA A 148 8.46 -16.04 -10.30
N GLN A 149 9.36 -16.98 -10.00
CA GLN A 149 9.24 -17.89 -8.85
C GLN A 149 9.21 -17.12 -7.53
N ARG A 150 10.11 -16.14 -7.31
CA ARG A 150 10.07 -15.30 -6.11
C ARG A 150 8.75 -14.53 -5.96
N ARG A 151 8.17 -14.01 -7.05
CA ARG A 151 6.85 -13.36 -7.01
C ARG A 151 5.75 -14.35 -6.63
N LEU A 152 5.77 -15.56 -7.19
CA LEU A 152 4.80 -16.62 -6.85
C LEU A 152 4.93 -17.08 -5.40
N GLN A 153 6.15 -17.27 -4.90
CA GLN A 153 6.41 -17.65 -3.52
C GLN A 153 5.91 -16.59 -2.53
N ARG A 154 6.24 -15.30 -2.76
CA ARG A 154 5.73 -14.20 -1.94
C ARG A 154 4.20 -14.13 -1.95
N ARG A 155 3.58 -14.39 -3.10
CA ARG A 155 2.11 -14.45 -3.22
C ARG A 155 1.55 -15.64 -2.44
N ALA A 156 2.17 -16.81 -2.50
CA ALA A 156 1.76 -17.99 -1.76
C ALA A 156 1.89 -17.77 -0.24
N GLU A 157 2.99 -17.18 0.23
CA GLU A 157 3.19 -16.81 1.64
C GLU A 157 2.18 -15.77 2.13
N ALA A 158 1.83 -14.79 1.28
CA ALA A 158 0.79 -13.81 1.60
C ALA A 158 -0.61 -14.45 1.67
N LEU A 159 -0.92 -15.37 0.76
CA LEU A 159 -2.17 -16.15 0.78
C LEU A 159 -2.23 -17.09 1.99
N ALA A 160 -1.12 -17.72 2.36
CA ALA A 160 -1.05 -18.61 3.52
C ALA A 160 -1.27 -17.85 4.84
N ARG A 161 -0.74 -16.62 4.95
CA ARG A 161 -0.96 -15.77 6.14
C ARG A 161 -2.40 -15.29 6.28
N HIS A 162 -3.08 -15.03 5.16
CA HIS A 162 -4.46 -14.56 5.16
C HIS A 162 -5.24 -15.24 4.02
N PRO A 163 -5.74 -16.47 4.25
CA PRO A 163 -6.50 -17.19 3.24
C PRO A 163 -7.69 -16.36 2.75
N LEU A 164 -7.94 -16.34 1.44
CA LEU A 164 -9.14 -15.71 0.90
C LEU A 164 -10.30 -16.69 1.04
N ARG A 165 -11.39 -16.25 1.65
CA ARG A 165 -12.62 -17.04 1.73
C ARG A 165 -13.30 -17.17 0.37
N ASP A 166 -13.96 -18.31 0.15
CA ASP A 166 -14.68 -18.61 -1.09
C ASP A 166 -15.85 -17.65 -1.37
N ASP A 167 -16.42 -17.02 -0.33
CA ASP A 167 -17.51 -16.06 -0.45
C ASP A 167 -17.03 -14.60 -0.56
N ALA A 168 -15.72 -14.37 -0.71
CA ALA A 168 -15.12 -13.04 -0.81
C ALA A 168 -14.23 -12.88 -2.04
N LEU A 169 -13.91 -11.63 -2.36
CA LEU A 169 -12.93 -11.22 -3.35
C LEU A 169 -11.84 -10.38 -2.68
N ARG A 170 -10.63 -10.42 -3.23
CA ARG A 170 -9.51 -9.59 -2.80
C ARG A 170 -8.98 -8.83 -3.99
N THR A 171 -9.03 -7.50 -3.90
CA THR A 171 -8.53 -6.64 -4.97
C THR A 171 -7.04 -6.91 -5.15
N PRO A 172 -6.55 -7.16 -6.39
CA PRO A 172 -5.13 -7.40 -6.63
C PRO A 172 -4.27 -6.25 -6.14
N ASP A 173 -3.14 -6.54 -5.49
CA ASP A 173 -2.23 -5.51 -4.95
C ASP A 173 -1.76 -4.51 -6.03
N ALA A 174 -1.66 -4.96 -7.29
CA ALA A 174 -1.30 -4.12 -8.43
C ALA A 174 -2.28 -2.96 -8.68
N ALA A 175 -3.55 -3.08 -8.25
CA ALA A 175 -4.51 -1.97 -8.34
C ALA A 175 -4.14 -0.78 -7.44
N PHE A 176 -3.31 -1.02 -6.42
CA PHE A 176 -2.85 -0.02 -5.45
C PHE A 176 -1.41 0.42 -5.69
N ALA A 177 -0.84 0.14 -6.86
CA ALA A 177 0.50 0.62 -7.21
C ALA A 177 0.48 2.12 -7.51
N ASN A 178 1.51 2.85 -7.04
CA ASN A 178 1.75 4.27 -7.37
C ASN A 178 0.60 5.23 -6.98
N LEU A 179 -0.05 5.00 -5.84
CA LEU A 179 -1.11 5.87 -5.34
C LEU A 179 -0.55 7.25 -4.92
N PRO A 180 -1.10 8.38 -5.43
CA PRO A 180 -0.62 9.72 -5.08
C PRO A 180 -0.79 10.01 -3.58
N GLY A 181 0.28 10.46 -2.91
CA GLY A 181 0.22 10.88 -1.51
C GLY A 181 -0.10 9.75 -0.51
N TYR A 182 0.11 8.48 -0.87
CA TYR A 182 -0.16 7.33 -0.01
C TYR A 182 1.07 6.42 0.12
N PRO A 183 2.11 6.84 0.87
CA PRO A 183 3.39 6.12 0.96
C PRO A 183 3.39 4.97 2.01
N TRP A 184 2.30 4.80 2.74
CA TRP A 184 2.24 3.95 3.93
C TRP A 184 2.16 2.45 3.63
N ALA A 185 2.81 1.68 4.49
CA ALA A 185 2.82 0.22 4.39
C ALA A 185 1.46 -0.35 4.80
N PRO A 186 0.94 -1.37 4.10
CA PRO A 186 -0.31 -1.99 4.50
C PRO A 186 -0.11 -2.93 5.69
N HIS A 187 -0.98 -2.81 6.71
CA HIS A 187 -1.13 -3.81 7.76
C HIS A 187 -2.42 -4.60 7.57
N TYR A 188 -2.43 -5.86 8.02
CA TYR A 188 -3.56 -6.76 7.88
C TYR A 188 -3.83 -7.56 9.15
N VAL A 189 -5.10 -7.82 9.43
CA VAL A 189 -5.58 -8.80 10.41
C VAL A 189 -6.64 -9.70 9.77
N SER A 190 -6.71 -10.95 10.21
CA SER A 190 -7.75 -11.91 9.81
C SER A 190 -8.16 -12.85 10.95
N ASP A 191 -7.60 -12.60 12.14
CA ASP A 191 -7.76 -13.35 13.39
C ASP A 191 -8.86 -12.77 14.30
N LEU A 192 -9.49 -11.65 13.91
CA LEU A 192 -10.64 -11.11 14.64
C LEU A 192 -11.83 -12.08 14.53
N PRO A 193 -12.49 -12.45 15.65
CA PRO A 193 -13.61 -13.39 15.63
C PRO A 193 -14.69 -13.07 14.60
N SER A 194 -15.10 -11.80 14.50
CA SER A 194 -16.16 -11.37 13.59
C SER A 194 -15.75 -11.36 12.12
N LEU A 195 -14.45 -11.32 11.82
CA LEU A 195 -13.97 -11.46 10.44
C LEU A 195 -14.14 -12.89 9.92
N ALA A 196 -14.12 -13.88 10.82
CA ALA A 196 -14.18 -15.29 10.48
C ALA A 196 -13.26 -15.63 9.29
N GLY A 197 -12.01 -15.14 9.32
CA GLY A 197 -10.99 -15.35 8.29
C GLY A 197 -10.92 -14.31 7.17
N LEU A 198 -11.86 -13.36 7.06
CA LEU A 198 -11.71 -12.23 6.13
C LEU A 198 -10.51 -11.38 6.52
N ARG A 199 -9.76 -10.89 5.52
CA ARG A 199 -8.63 -9.99 5.76
C ARG A 199 -9.09 -8.54 5.79
N LEU A 200 -8.90 -7.89 6.93
CA LEU A 200 -9.06 -6.45 7.12
C LEU A 200 -7.71 -5.77 6.94
N HIS A 201 -7.66 -4.73 6.10
CA HIS A 201 -6.52 -3.83 5.98
C HIS A 201 -6.67 -2.64 6.94
N TYR A 202 -5.55 -2.13 7.43
CA TYR A 202 -5.47 -0.86 8.14
C TYR A 202 -4.09 -0.22 7.98
N LEU A 203 -4.04 1.11 8.10
CA LEU A 203 -2.81 1.83 8.41
C LEU A 203 -2.60 1.88 9.92
N ASP A 204 -1.34 1.80 10.36
CA ASP A 204 -0.91 1.96 11.75
C ASP A 204 0.45 2.66 11.77
N GLU A 205 0.40 3.98 11.79
CA GLU A 205 1.56 4.85 11.58
C GLU A 205 1.86 5.66 12.85
N GLY A 206 3.12 6.08 13.01
CA GLY A 206 3.58 6.79 14.19
C GLY A 206 3.92 5.88 15.38
N PRO A 207 4.38 6.45 16.52
CA PRO A 207 4.80 5.68 17.69
C PRO A 207 3.60 4.98 18.36
N ARG A 208 3.73 3.70 18.69
CA ARG A 208 2.65 2.95 19.37
C ARG A 208 2.39 3.42 20.81
N ASP A 209 3.39 4.05 21.41
CA ASP A 209 3.40 4.67 22.73
C ASP A 209 3.10 6.18 22.69
N ALA A 210 2.65 6.71 21.54
CA ALA A 210 2.23 8.11 21.45
C ALA A 210 1.11 8.42 22.45
N SER A 211 1.14 9.62 23.02
CA SER A 211 0.15 10.08 24.00
C SER A 211 -1.27 10.19 23.45
N ARG A 212 -1.42 10.24 22.12
CA ARG A 212 -2.69 10.39 21.40
C ARG A 212 -2.69 9.48 20.17
N THR A 213 -3.84 8.82 19.95
CA THR A 213 -4.08 7.99 18.76
C THR A 213 -5.27 8.54 17.98
N TRP A 214 -5.08 8.83 16.69
CA TRP A 214 -6.15 9.21 15.78
C TRP A 214 -6.74 7.96 15.12
N LEU A 215 -7.97 7.59 15.48
CA LEU A 215 -8.69 6.50 14.82
C LEU A 215 -9.56 7.07 13.69
N CYS A 216 -9.10 6.92 12.45
CA CYS A 216 -9.71 7.52 11.27
C CYS A 216 -10.62 6.53 10.54
N LEU A 217 -11.94 6.70 10.67
CA LEU A 217 -12.94 5.81 10.08
C LEU A 217 -13.54 6.44 8.82
N HIS A 218 -13.35 5.80 7.68
CA HIS A 218 -13.91 6.28 6.42
C HIS A 218 -15.37 5.84 6.27
N GLY A 219 -16.09 6.47 5.33
CA GLY A 219 -17.43 6.04 4.92
C GLY A 219 -17.49 5.45 3.52
N ASN A 220 -18.70 5.38 2.97
CA ASN A 220 -18.98 4.87 1.63
C ASN A 220 -18.91 6.01 0.59
N PRO A 221 -18.31 5.79 -0.60
CA PRO A 221 -17.61 4.59 -1.08
C PRO A 221 -16.08 4.69 -0.95
N ALA A 222 -15.60 5.45 0.05
CA ALA A 222 -14.18 5.73 0.24
C ALA A 222 -13.43 4.59 0.95
N TRP A 223 -12.17 4.86 1.31
CA TRP A 223 -11.29 3.98 2.08
C TRP A 223 -10.22 4.84 2.78
N SER A 224 -9.27 4.24 3.50
CA SER A 224 -8.21 4.97 4.25
C SER A 224 -7.44 6.01 3.43
N TYR A 225 -7.39 5.89 2.10
CA TYR A 225 -6.87 6.91 1.17
C TYR A 225 -7.50 8.30 1.35
N LEU A 226 -8.75 8.37 1.83
CA LEU A 226 -9.46 9.62 2.13
C LEU A 226 -8.75 10.46 3.20
N TYR A 227 -8.04 9.81 4.13
CA TYR A 227 -7.32 10.49 5.20
C TYR A 227 -5.90 10.90 4.84
N ARG A 228 -5.43 10.64 3.61
CA ARG A 228 -4.03 10.88 3.19
C ARG A 228 -3.54 12.32 3.35
N ARG A 229 -4.46 13.29 3.32
CA ARG A 229 -4.15 14.73 3.52
C ARG A 229 -4.16 15.15 4.99
N MET A 230 -4.62 14.28 5.89
CA MET A 230 -4.67 14.51 7.34
C MET A 230 -3.52 13.81 8.07
N LEU A 231 -3.20 12.58 7.64
CA LEU A 231 -2.15 11.74 8.25
C LEU A 231 -0.81 12.47 8.43
N PRO A 232 -0.24 13.17 7.43
CA PRO A 232 1.06 13.84 7.59
C PRO A 232 1.08 14.83 8.75
N THR A 233 0.01 15.59 8.96
CA THR A 233 -0.09 16.58 10.04
C THR A 233 -0.18 15.90 11.41
N PHE A 234 -0.95 14.81 11.53
CA PHE A 234 -1.01 14.02 12.76
C PHE A 234 0.34 13.39 13.11
N LEU A 235 1.02 12.82 12.12
CA LEU A 235 2.33 12.19 12.30
C LEU A 235 3.41 13.24 12.65
N ALA A 236 3.35 14.43 12.05
CA ALA A 236 4.25 15.53 12.38
C ALA A 236 4.09 16.02 13.83
N ALA A 237 2.90 15.84 14.42
CA ALA A 237 2.64 16.13 15.83
C ALA A 237 3.16 15.04 16.79
N GLY A 238 3.76 13.97 16.28
CA GLY A 238 4.25 12.84 17.08
C GLY A 238 3.15 11.85 17.49
N ASP A 239 1.96 11.96 16.92
CA ASP A 239 0.83 11.10 17.25
C ASP A 239 0.85 9.77 16.50
N ARG A 240 0.09 8.80 17.02
CA ARG A 240 -0.24 7.56 16.30
C ARG A 240 -1.47 7.77 15.42
N VAL A 241 -1.50 7.20 14.22
CA VAL A 241 -2.69 7.20 13.37
C VAL A 241 -3.05 5.79 12.96
N VAL A 242 -4.31 5.41 13.20
CA VAL A 242 -4.87 4.12 12.77
C VAL A 242 -6.04 4.38 11.83
N ALA A 243 -5.98 3.85 10.61
CA ALA A 243 -7.03 4.04 9.59
C ALA A 243 -7.40 2.70 8.93
N PRO A 244 -8.43 1.99 9.44
CA PRO A 244 -8.88 0.74 8.84
C PRO A 244 -9.69 0.96 7.56
N ASP A 245 -9.56 0.03 6.62
CA ASP A 245 -10.49 -0.11 5.51
C ASP A 245 -11.62 -1.04 5.91
N LEU A 246 -12.87 -0.55 5.97
CA LEU A 246 -14.03 -1.38 6.25
C LEU A 246 -14.10 -2.57 5.27
N ILE A 247 -14.60 -3.72 5.74
CA ILE A 247 -14.78 -4.90 4.89
C ILE A 247 -15.70 -4.55 3.71
N GLY A 248 -15.26 -4.83 2.49
CA GLY A 248 -15.91 -4.35 1.27
C GLY A 248 -15.25 -3.14 0.61
N PHE A 249 -14.29 -2.48 1.25
CA PHE A 249 -13.64 -1.25 0.76
C PHE A 249 -12.11 -1.40 0.73
N GLY A 250 -11.44 -0.43 0.09
CA GLY A 250 -9.97 -0.30 0.10
C GLY A 250 -9.23 -1.62 -0.21
N LYS A 251 -8.21 -1.94 0.58
CA LYS A 251 -7.41 -3.17 0.47
C LYS A 251 -7.98 -4.34 1.28
N SER A 252 -9.07 -4.13 2.02
CA SER A 252 -9.79 -5.20 2.73
C SER A 252 -10.50 -6.14 1.76
N ASP A 253 -10.71 -7.38 2.23
CA ASP A 253 -11.52 -8.37 1.52
C ASP A 253 -12.96 -7.86 1.33
N LYS A 254 -13.60 -8.35 0.27
CA LYS A 254 -14.90 -7.88 -0.19
C LYS A 254 -15.87 -9.05 -0.33
N PRO A 255 -16.78 -9.26 0.63
CA PRO A 255 -17.85 -10.25 0.50
C PRO A 255 -18.62 -10.07 -0.81
N LYS A 256 -18.93 -11.18 -1.49
CA LYS A 256 -19.58 -11.16 -2.81
C LYS A 256 -21.05 -10.71 -2.74
N LYS A 257 -21.70 -10.83 -1.57
CA LYS A 257 -23.13 -10.60 -1.38
C LYS A 257 -23.39 -9.41 -0.45
N GLU A 258 -24.37 -8.58 -0.82
CA GLU A 258 -24.83 -7.43 -0.03
C GLU A 258 -25.30 -7.81 1.38
N GLY A 259 -25.93 -8.98 1.52
CA GLY A 259 -26.42 -9.49 2.81
C GLY A 259 -25.34 -9.71 3.87
N ALA A 260 -24.06 -9.76 3.48
CA ALA A 260 -22.94 -9.82 4.41
C ALA A 260 -22.72 -8.50 5.16
N HIS A 261 -23.08 -7.35 4.56
CA HIS A 261 -22.83 -6.03 5.14
C HIS A 261 -23.98 -5.64 6.08
N GLN A 262 -23.87 -6.08 7.33
CA GLN A 262 -24.79 -5.77 8.43
C GLN A 262 -24.18 -4.71 9.37
N PHE A 263 -25.02 -3.84 9.94
CA PHE A 263 -24.56 -2.73 10.78
C PHE A 263 -23.79 -3.24 12.00
N GLU A 264 -24.39 -4.16 12.74
CA GLU A 264 -23.85 -4.73 13.98
C GLU A 264 -22.53 -5.46 13.72
N TRP A 265 -22.43 -6.13 12.58
CA TRP A 265 -21.22 -6.84 12.18
C TRP A 265 -20.05 -5.89 11.89
N HIS A 266 -20.25 -4.83 11.10
CA HIS A 266 -19.21 -3.83 10.86
C HIS A 266 -18.78 -3.13 12.15
N ARG A 267 -19.75 -2.80 13.01
CA ARG A 267 -19.48 -2.23 14.32
C ARG A 267 -18.62 -3.18 15.17
N GLN A 268 -18.98 -4.46 15.20
CA GLN A 268 -18.26 -5.46 15.99
C GLN A 268 -16.82 -5.66 15.50
N VAL A 269 -16.59 -5.68 14.18
CA VAL A 269 -15.23 -5.73 13.62
C VAL A 269 -14.38 -4.54 14.07
N LEU A 270 -14.96 -3.34 14.15
CA LEU A 270 -14.25 -2.14 14.63
C LEU A 270 -13.92 -2.22 16.12
N LEU A 271 -14.84 -2.71 16.97
CA LEU A 271 -14.59 -2.94 18.40
C LEU A 271 -13.45 -3.94 18.60
N GLU A 272 -13.50 -5.09 17.91
CA GLU A 272 -12.47 -6.11 17.96
C GLU A 272 -11.11 -5.58 17.48
N LEU A 273 -11.08 -4.73 16.44
CA LEU A 273 -9.84 -4.10 15.99
C LEU A 273 -9.25 -3.16 17.05
N ILE A 274 -10.08 -2.34 17.70
CA ILE A 274 -9.64 -1.43 18.76
C ILE A 274 -9.00 -2.22 19.91
N GLU A 275 -9.65 -3.31 20.33
CA GLU A 275 -9.11 -4.21 21.36
C GLU A 275 -7.83 -4.91 20.92
N ARG A 276 -7.81 -5.44 19.69
CA ARG A 276 -6.68 -6.18 19.12
C ARG A 276 -5.40 -5.35 19.00
N LEU A 277 -5.54 -4.04 18.78
CA LEU A 277 -4.43 -3.08 18.69
C LEU A 277 -4.16 -2.34 20.01
N ASP A 278 -4.93 -2.67 21.06
CA ASP A 278 -5.00 -1.98 22.35
C ASP A 278 -4.99 -0.45 22.20
N LEU A 279 -5.86 0.10 21.34
CA LEU A 279 -5.90 1.54 21.12
C LEU A 279 -6.37 2.26 22.40
N ARG A 280 -5.64 3.30 22.79
CA ARG A 280 -5.86 4.13 23.98
C ARG A 280 -5.68 5.60 23.63
N SER A 281 -6.21 6.49 24.48
CA SER A 281 -6.17 7.93 24.26
C SER A 281 -6.66 8.32 22.86
N VAL A 282 -7.76 7.69 22.45
CA VAL A 282 -8.25 7.78 21.07
C VAL A 282 -8.96 9.12 20.88
N VAL A 283 -8.54 9.84 19.84
CA VAL A 283 -9.36 10.84 19.16
C VAL A 283 -10.02 10.15 17.97
N LEU A 284 -11.33 9.97 18.06
CA LEU A 284 -12.12 9.34 17.02
C LEU A 284 -12.35 10.35 15.88
N VAL A 285 -11.89 10.03 14.68
CA VAL A 285 -12.04 10.87 13.48
C VAL A 285 -13.04 10.21 12.53
N VAL A 286 -14.18 10.85 12.30
CA VAL A 286 -15.33 10.22 11.63
C VAL A 286 -15.99 11.11 10.59
N GLN A 287 -16.52 10.47 9.54
CA GLN A 287 -17.29 11.08 8.45
C GLN A 287 -18.15 10.00 7.79
N ASP A 288 -19.32 10.35 7.24
CA ASP A 288 -20.27 9.45 6.59
C ASP A 288 -20.49 8.16 7.41
N TRP A 289 -20.45 6.97 6.82
CA TRP A 289 -20.58 5.68 7.49
C TRP A 289 -19.53 5.43 8.57
N GLY A 290 -18.36 6.06 8.46
CA GLY A 290 -17.37 6.07 9.51
C GLY A 290 -17.91 6.69 10.80
N GLY A 291 -18.78 7.70 10.70
CA GLY A 291 -19.52 8.26 11.84
C GLY A 291 -20.75 7.48 12.22
N ILE A 292 -21.54 6.97 11.27
CA ILE A 292 -22.73 6.16 11.56
C ILE A 292 -22.35 4.93 12.41
N LEU A 293 -21.23 4.27 12.09
CA LEU A 293 -20.68 3.19 12.92
C LEU A 293 -19.88 3.75 14.12
N GLY A 294 -18.94 4.65 13.84
CA GLY A 294 -17.95 5.13 14.80
C GLY A 294 -18.55 5.77 16.04
N LEU A 295 -19.61 6.56 15.89
CA LEU A 295 -20.29 7.21 17.02
C LEU A 295 -20.95 6.21 17.98
N THR A 296 -21.09 4.94 17.60
CA THR A 296 -21.61 3.88 18.49
C THR A 296 -20.53 3.08 19.22
N LEU A 297 -19.24 3.39 18.98
CA LEU A 297 -18.11 2.67 19.59
C LEU A 297 -17.80 3.13 21.02
N PRO A 298 -17.70 4.45 21.31
CA PRO A 298 -17.25 4.91 22.63
C PRO A 298 -18.13 4.45 23.80
N MET A 299 -19.43 4.23 23.59
CA MET A 299 -20.32 3.75 24.64
C MET A 299 -19.98 2.33 25.15
N ALA A 300 -19.26 1.53 24.35
CA ALA A 300 -18.87 0.17 24.72
C ALA A 300 -17.53 0.08 25.46
N MET A 301 -16.68 1.09 25.32
CA MET A 301 -15.30 1.12 25.85
C MET A 301 -14.87 2.58 26.11
N PRO A 302 -15.62 3.32 26.94
CA PRO A 302 -15.49 4.77 27.08
C PRO A 302 -14.10 5.21 27.58
N GLU A 303 -13.41 4.36 28.33
CA GLU A 303 -12.07 4.61 28.86
C GLU A 303 -10.98 4.73 27.78
N ARG A 304 -11.25 4.26 26.55
CA ARG A 304 -10.30 4.33 25.43
C ARG A 304 -10.37 5.64 24.68
N PHE A 305 -11.46 6.40 24.81
CA PHE A 305 -11.74 7.58 23.98
C PHE A 305 -11.66 8.89 24.78
N GLY A 306 -10.81 9.80 24.31
CA GLY A 306 -10.62 11.13 24.90
C GLY A 306 -11.06 12.30 24.01
N GLY A 307 -11.21 12.06 22.70
CA GLY A 307 -11.60 13.09 21.75
C GLY A 307 -12.48 12.61 20.60
N LEU A 308 -13.20 13.54 19.99
CA LEU A 308 -14.02 13.34 18.79
C LEU A 308 -13.74 14.46 17.78
N LEU A 309 -13.20 14.12 16.62
CA LEU A 309 -13.22 14.97 15.43
C LEU A 309 -14.32 14.46 14.49
N VAL A 310 -15.44 15.17 14.47
CA VAL A 310 -16.63 14.79 13.70
C VAL A 310 -16.79 15.66 12.47
N MET A 311 -16.84 15.01 11.31
CA MET A 311 -17.09 15.59 10.00
C MET A 311 -18.41 15.09 9.44
N ASN A 312 -18.88 15.66 8.33
CA ASN A 312 -20.16 15.37 7.65
C ASN A 312 -20.66 13.94 7.83
N THR A 313 -21.54 13.72 8.80
CA THR A 313 -22.08 12.41 9.20
C THR A 313 -23.43 12.61 9.90
N LEU A 314 -24.03 11.53 10.40
CA LEU A 314 -25.20 11.55 11.25
C LEU A 314 -25.15 10.42 12.27
N LEU A 315 -25.95 10.56 13.33
CA LEU A 315 -26.30 9.45 14.20
C LEU A 315 -27.67 8.92 13.77
N ALA A 316 -27.69 7.78 13.09
CA ALA A 316 -28.89 7.27 12.42
C ALA A 316 -29.82 6.55 13.42
N THR A 317 -30.57 7.32 14.20
CA THR A 317 -31.44 6.77 15.26
C THR A 317 -32.79 6.23 14.76
N GLY A 318 -33.16 6.53 13.51
CA GLY A 318 -34.46 6.16 12.94
C GLY A 318 -35.66 6.95 13.50
N ASP A 319 -35.43 7.95 14.35
CA ASP A 319 -36.53 8.75 14.95
C ASP A 319 -37.11 9.79 14.00
N ALA A 320 -36.32 10.18 12.99
CA ALA A 320 -36.71 11.14 11.97
C ALA A 320 -36.35 10.58 10.59
N PRO A 321 -37.09 10.95 9.53
CA PRO A 321 -36.74 10.59 8.16
C PRO A 321 -35.33 11.05 7.81
N LEU A 322 -34.67 10.29 6.93
CA LEU A 322 -33.37 10.69 6.39
C LEU A 322 -33.51 11.99 5.57
N PRO A 323 -32.47 12.85 5.54
CA PRO A 323 -32.48 14.06 4.73
C PRO A 323 -32.79 13.75 3.26
N GLN A 324 -33.49 14.66 2.57
CA GLN A 324 -33.89 14.46 1.17
C GLN A 324 -32.68 14.14 0.27
N GLY A 325 -31.55 14.83 0.45
CA GLY A 325 -30.34 14.54 -0.31
C GLY A 325 -29.78 13.14 -0.08
N PHE A 326 -30.00 12.54 1.10
CA PHE A 326 -29.67 11.14 1.35
C PHE A 326 -30.63 10.20 0.63
N VAL A 327 -31.93 10.49 0.63
CA VAL A 327 -32.93 9.72 -0.12
C VAL A 327 -32.62 9.72 -1.62
N ASP A 328 -32.28 10.89 -2.17
CA ASP A 328 -31.89 11.03 -3.58
C ASP A 328 -30.59 10.29 -3.91
N TRP A 329 -29.60 10.37 -3.01
CA TRP A 329 -28.36 9.61 -3.10
C TRP A 329 -28.60 8.09 -3.10
N ARG A 330 -29.45 7.59 -2.19
CA ARG A 330 -29.84 6.18 -2.11
C ARG A 330 -30.50 5.72 -3.41
N ALA A 331 -31.45 6.51 -3.93
CA ALA A 331 -32.10 6.21 -5.21
C ALA A 331 -31.08 6.15 -6.37
N MET A 332 -30.16 7.11 -6.44
CA MET A 332 -29.10 7.12 -7.46
C MET A 332 -28.22 5.86 -7.40
N CYS A 333 -27.87 5.38 -6.20
CA CYS A 333 -27.11 4.14 -6.03
C CYS A 333 -27.84 2.90 -6.56
N ARG A 334 -29.17 2.83 -6.36
CA ARG A 334 -30.01 1.75 -6.92
C ARG A 334 -30.09 1.82 -8.44
N ASP A 335 -30.31 3.01 -8.98
CA ASP A 335 -30.53 3.22 -10.42
C ASP A 335 -29.23 3.09 -11.22
N LYS A 336 -28.08 3.40 -10.61
CA LYS A 336 -26.76 3.42 -11.25
C LYS A 336 -25.74 2.61 -10.43
N PRO A 337 -25.91 1.28 -10.27
CA PRO A 337 -25.07 0.46 -9.37
C PRO A 337 -23.58 0.36 -9.77
N LEU A 338 -23.23 0.85 -10.97
CA LEU A 338 -21.87 0.92 -11.49
C LEU A 338 -21.36 2.38 -11.63
N TYR A 339 -21.87 3.31 -10.82
CA TYR A 339 -21.39 4.68 -10.80
C TYR A 339 -19.86 4.73 -10.60
N GLY A 340 -19.18 5.68 -11.26
CA GLY A 340 -17.74 5.90 -11.08
C GLY A 340 -17.50 6.52 -9.70
N VAL A 341 -16.68 5.86 -8.87
CA VAL A 341 -16.43 6.27 -7.49
C VAL A 341 -15.58 7.54 -7.50
N GLY A 342 -14.52 7.59 -8.31
CA GLY A 342 -13.76 8.82 -8.52
C GLY A 342 -14.65 9.96 -9.04
N ARG A 343 -15.53 9.69 -10.01
CA ARG A 343 -16.46 10.70 -10.54
C ARG A 343 -17.42 11.23 -9.48
N LEU A 344 -17.84 10.42 -8.52
CA LEU A 344 -18.65 10.88 -7.40
C LEU A 344 -17.87 11.87 -6.53
N LEU A 345 -16.65 11.51 -6.14
CA LEU A 345 -15.82 12.35 -5.27
C LEU A 345 -15.47 13.68 -5.94
N ALA A 346 -15.26 13.69 -7.26
CA ALA A 346 -15.00 14.91 -8.03
C ALA A 346 -16.13 15.95 -7.94
N ARG A 347 -17.39 15.55 -7.69
CA ARG A 347 -18.53 16.49 -7.62
C ARG A 347 -18.41 17.50 -6.48
N GLY A 348 -17.83 17.09 -5.36
CA GLY A 348 -17.60 17.96 -4.18
C GLY A 348 -16.14 18.37 -4.01
N ASN A 349 -15.24 17.90 -4.88
CA ASN A 349 -13.80 18.11 -4.80
C ASN A 349 -13.21 18.29 -6.22
N PRO A 350 -13.52 19.38 -6.91
CA PRO A 350 -13.09 19.60 -8.29
C PRO A 350 -11.57 19.79 -8.44
N HIS A 351 -10.85 20.01 -7.33
CA HIS A 351 -9.39 20.14 -7.28
C HIS A 351 -8.63 18.82 -7.36
N LEU A 352 -9.31 17.67 -7.27
CA LEU A 352 -8.66 16.37 -7.31
C LEU A 352 -8.13 16.06 -8.72
N SER A 353 -6.89 15.59 -8.77
CA SER A 353 -6.25 15.14 -10.01
C SER A 353 -6.86 13.82 -10.50
N ALA A 354 -6.71 13.53 -11.80
CA ALA A 354 -7.17 12.26 -12.38
C ALA A 354 -6.58 11.03 -11.66
N ALA A 355 -5.32 11.11 -11.21
CA ALA A 355 -4.66 10.02 -10.47
C ALA A 355 -5.26 9.81 -9.07
N GLU A 356 -5.62 10.88 -8.37
CA GLU A 356 -6.33 10.79 -7.08
C GLU A 356 -7.75 10.24 -7.27
N LEU A 357 -8.46 10.65 -8.32
CA LEU A 357 -9.77 10.08 -8.64
C LEU A 357 -9.67 8.58 -8.95
N ALA A 358 -8.64 8.16 -9.69
CA ALA A 358 -8.39 6.75 -9.98
C ALA A 358 -8.07 5.92 -8.72
N ALA A 359 -7.43 6.50 -7.70
CA ALA A 359 -7.17 5.84 -6.43
C ALA A 359 -8.46 5.44 -5.69
N TYR A 360 -9.56 6.15 -5.93
CA TYR A 360 -10.88 5.82 -5.39
C TYR A 360 -11.62 4.73 -6.17
N ASP A 361 -11.33 4.59 -7.47
CA ASP A 361 -11.85 3.48 -8.28
C ASP A 361 -11.03 2.19 -8.10
N ALA A 362 -9.76 2.29 -7.69
CA ALA A 362 -8.83 1.17 -7.54
C ALA A 362 -9.35 -0.06 -6.76
N PRO A 363 -10.09 0.09 -5.63
CA PRO A 363 -10.64 -1.06 -4.92
C PRO A 363 -11.66 -1.87 -5.72
N PHE A 364 -12.23 -1.32 -6.80
CA PHE A 364 -13.44 -1.78 -7.47
C PHE A 364 -13.24 -2.04 -8.98
N PRO A 365 -12.35 -2.99 -9.36
CA PRO A 365 -11.97 -3.22 -10.76
C PRO A 365 -13.13 -3.72 -11.63
N ASP A 366 -14.11 -4.40 -11.03
CA ASP A 366 -15.32 -4.84 -11.72
C ASP A 366 -16.54 -4.89 -10.78
N LYS A 367 -17.70 -5.30 -11.31
CA LYS A 367 -18.99 -5.35 -10.59
C LYS A 367 -18.98 -6.26 -9.35
N GLY A 368 -18.14 -7.29 -9.32
CA GLY A 368 -18.04 -8.25 -8.22
C GLY A 368 -17.52 -7.64 -6.92
N TYR A 369 -16.68 -6.62 -7.01
CA TYR A 369 -16.07 -5.94 -5.86
C TYR A 369 -16.99 -4.88 -5.22
N ARG A 370 -18.19 -4.68 -5.75
CA ARG A 370 -19.05 -3.52 -5.43
C ARG A 370 -20.27 -3.86 -4.55
N ALA A 371 -20.28 -5.01 -3.87
CA ALA A 371 -21.40 -5.40 -3.01
C ALA A 371 -21.64 -4.40 -1.87
N ALA A 372 -20.57 -3.90 -1.24
CA ALA A 372 -20.67 -2.91 -0.17
C ALA A 372 -21.27 -1.58 -0.64
N LEU A 373 -20.95 -1.15 -1.87
CA LEU A 373 -21.41 0.12 -2.46
C LEU A 373 -22.92 0.13 -2.68
N ARG A 374 -23.53 -1.05 -2.80
CA ARG A 374 -24.99 -1.23 -2.92
C ARG A 374 -25.64 -1.44 -1.55
N ALA A 375 -24.98 -2.18 -0.66
CA ALA A 375 -25.50 -2.44 0.68
C ALA A 375 -25.55 -1.18 1.56
N PHE A 376 -24.48 -0.39 1.59
CA PHE A 376 -24.34 0.73 2.54
C PHE A 376 -25.44 1.79 2.39
N PRO A 377 -25.81 2.27 1.19
CA PRO A 377 -26.92 3.23 1.05
C PRO A 377 -28.26 2.72 1.60
N GLU A 378 -28.57 1.43 1.41
CA GLU A 378 -29.82 0.78 1.87
C GLU A 378 -29.81 0.44 3.36
N ARG A 379 -28.62 0.33 3.98
CA ARG A 379 -28.45 -0.08 5.38
C ARG A 379 -28.44 1.08 6.38
N VAL A 380 -28.53 2.33 5.93
CA VAL A 380 -28.62 3.47 6.87
C VAL A 380 -30.00 3.46 7.52
N PRO A 381 -30.09 3.36 8.86
CA PRO A 381 -31.37 3.36 9.57
C PRO A 381 -32.23 4.57 9.23
N ALA A 382 -33.46 4.31 8.79
CA ALA A 382 -34.47 5.30 8.45
C ALA A 382 -35.77 5.14 9.27
N ALA A 383 -35.96 3.99 9.91
CA ALA A 383 -37.08 3.65 10.78
C ALA A 383 -36.62 3.14 12.15
N LEU A 384 -37.54 3.08 13.11
CA LEU A 384 -37.24 2.74 14.51
C LEU A 384 -36.71 1.32 14.71
N ASP A 385 -37.17 0.39 13.86
CA ASP A 385 -36.90 -1.05 13.87
C ASP A 385 -35.79 -1.46 12.90
N ASP A 386 -35.21 -0.52 12.15
CA ASP A 386 -34.06 -0.79 11.31
C ASP A 386 -32.83 -1.23 12.15
N ALA A 387 -32.06 -2.17 11.60
CA ALA A 387 -30.80 -2.63 12.18
C ALA A 387 -29.87 -1.43 12.47
N GLY A 388 -29.28 -1.37 13.66
CA GLY A 388 -28.48 -0.24 14.12
C GLY A 388 -29.25 0.97 14.69
N ALA A 389 -30.57 1.09 14.51
CA ALA A 389 -31.34 2.23 15.02
C ALA A 389 -31.36 2.29 16.56
N ALA A 390 -31.60 1.14 17.21
CA ALA A 390 -31.59 1.03 18.67
C ALA A 390 -30.21 1.36 19.25
N LEU A 391 -29.15 0.78 18.69
CA LEU A 391 -27.76 1.09 19.08
C LEU A 391 -27.42 2.57 18.89
N SER A 392 -27.93 3.20 17.82
CA SER A 392 -27.72 4.62 17.59
C SER A 392 -28.45 5.50 18.61
N ARG A 393 -29.61 5.07 19.13
CA ARG A 393 -30.31 5.74 20.24
C ARG A 393 -29.56 5.60 21.56
N GLU A 394 -29.00 4.43 21.85
CA GLU A 394 -28.12 4.23 23.01
C GLU A 394 -26.85 5.09 22.91
N ALA A 395 -26.27 5.20 21.72
CA ALA A 395 -25.14 6.08 21.46
C ALA A 395 -25.51 7.54 21.68
N ARG A 396 -26.72 7.97 21.27
CA ARG A 396 -27.20 9.34 21.52
C ARG A 396 -27.24 9.65 23.02
N ASP A 397 -27.81 8.75 23.82
CA ASP A 397 -27.82 8.88 25.29
C ASP A 397 -26.41 9.04 25.85
N PHE A 398 -25.48 8.20 25.38
CA PHE A 398 -24.07 8.31 25.76
C PHE A 398 -23.48 9.69 25.41
N TRP A 399 -23.67 10.17 24.17
CA TRP A 399 -23.13 11.46 23.74
C TRP A 399 -23.73 12.65 24.48
N GLN A 400 -25.01 12.58 24.86
CA GLN A 400 -25.69 13.65 25.59
C GLN A 400 -25.29 13.69 27.07
N HIS A 401 -25.09 12.53 27.70
CA HIS A 401 -25.06 12.45 29.16
C HIS A 401 -23.74 11.90 29.73
N ARG A 402 -23.01 11.07 28.98
CA ARG A 402 -21.88 10.29 29.51
C ARG A 402 -20.54 10.57 28.84
N TRP A 403 -20.51 11.20 27.66
CA TRP A 403 -19.26 11.52 26.96
C TRP A 403 -18.33 12.38 27.83
N PRO A 404 -17.10 11.88 28.16
CA PRO A 404 -16.17 12.60 29.02
C PRO A 404 -15.17 13.47 28.23
N GLY A 405 -15.04 13.24 26.91
CA GLY A 405 -13.99 13.81 26.10
C GLY A 405 -14.33 15.18 25.50
N ARG A 406 -13.41 15.68 24.68
CA ARG A 406 -13.57 16.92 23.92
C ARG A 406 -14.02 16.63 22.50
N SER A 407 -14.79 17.54 21.92
CA SER A 407 -15.32 17.37 20.56
C SER A 407 -14.98 18.56 19.69
N LEU A 408 -14.58 18.33 18.44
CA LEU A 408 -14.39 19.31 17.39
C LEU A 408 -15.26 18.89 16.19
N MET A 409 -16.03 19.83 15.65
CA MET A 409 -16.92 19.58 14.52
C MET A 409 -16.49 20.41 13.32
N VAL A 410 -16.39 19.76 12.16
CA VAL A 410 -16.06 20.42 10.88
C VAL A 410 -17.11 20.03 9.83
N VAL A 411 -17.57 21.00 9.04
CA VAL A 411 -18.67 20.80 8.09
C VAL A 411 -18.29 21.35 6.72
N GLY A 412 -18.35 20.51 5.70
CA GLY A 412 -18.33 20.95 4.30
C GLY A 412 -19.67 21.60 3.92
N ALA A 413 -19.65 22.89 3.61
CA ALA A 413 -20.85 23.67 3.34
C ALA A 413 -21.59 23.26 2.06
N GLN A 414 -20.88 22.63 1.11
CA GLN A 414 -21.43 22.22 -0.19
C GLN A 414 -21.96 20.79 -0.18
N ASP A 415 -21.99 20.11 0.97
CA ASP A 415 -22.55 18.76 1.08
C ASP A 415 -24.08 18.77 0.93
N PRO A 416 -24.62 18.18 -0.14
CA PRO A 416 -26.06 18.12 -0.35
C PRO A 416 -26.75 17.00 0.46
N VAL A 417 -25.98 16.13 1.13
CA VAL A 417 -26.46 14.93 1.81
C VAL A 417 -26.48 15.14 3.32
N LEU A 418 -25.29 15.32 3.93
CA LEU A 418 -25.10 15.42 5.38
C LEU A 418 -24.47 16.78 5.76
N GLY A 419 -24.94 17.84 5.11
CA GLY A 419 -24.45 19.21 5.30
C GLY A 419 -24.87 19.83 6.63
N LEU A 420 -24.76 21.16 6.71
CA LEU A 420 -24.90 21.92 7.95
C LEU A 420 -26.18 21.62 8.76
N PRO A 421 -27.39 21.49 8.16
CA PRO A 421 -28.58 21.18 8.95
C PRO A 421 -28.47 19.84 9.70
N THR A 422 -27.96 18.81 9.04
CA THR A 422 -27.74 17.47 9.63
C THR A 422 -26.68 17.54 10.73
N MET A 423 -25.57 18.23 10.47
CA MET A 423 -24.49 18.39 11.44
C MET A 423 -24.91 19.23 12.65
N ARG A 424 -25.79 20.23 12.48
CA ARG A 424 -26.41 20.96 13.60
C ARG A 424 -27.31 20.05 14.42
N ALA A 425 -28.10 19.18 13.80
CA ALA A 425 -28.88 18.19 14.56
C ALA A 425 -27.97 17.25 15.36
N LEU A 426 -26.84 16.83 14.79
CA LEU A 426 -25.84 16.04 15.52
C LEU A 426 -25.17 16.83 16.64
N GLN A 427 -24.86 18.11 16.45
CA GLN A 427 -24.29 19.00 17.46
C GLN A 427 -25.13 19.01 18.74
N HIS A 428 -26.46 19.07 18.62
CA HIS A 428 -27.37 19.06 19.78
C HIS A 428 -27.35 17.73 20.56
N ASN A 429 -26.87 16.64 19.95
CA ASN A 429 -26.75 15.35 20.61
C ASN A 429 -25.39 15.14 21.30
N ILE A 430 -24.42 16.03 21.07
CA ILE A 430 -23.09 15.91 21.66
C ILE A 430 -23.00 16.86 22.85
N ARG A 431 -22.68 16.34 24.03
CA ARG A 431 -22.46 17.16 25.23
C ARG A 431 -21.44 18.27 24.95
N GLY A 432 -21.80 19.50 25.31
CA GLY A 432 -21.00 20.70 25.02
C GLY A 432 -21.15 21.26 23.61
N GLY A 433 -21.86 20.56 22.70
CA GLY A 433 -22.32 21.04 21.40
C GLY A 433 -21.28 21.87 20.63
N PRO A 434 -20.15 21.29 20.17
CA PRO A 434 -19.05 22.05 19.61
C PRO A 434 -19.52 22.88 18.42
N GLU A 435 -19.17 24.17 18.41
CA GLU A 435 -19.55 25.04 17.30
C GLU A 435 -18.88 24.56 16.01
N PRO A 436 -19.65 24.33 14.92
CA PRO A 436 -19.09 23.76 13.71
C PRO A 436 -18.17 24.75 12.99
N VAL A 437 -16.97 24.29 12.65
CA VAL A 437 -16.10 24.99 11.69
C VAL A 437 -16.63 24.69 10.29
N VAL A 438 -17.17 25.71 9.62
CA VAL A 438 -17.78 25.55 8.29
C VAL A 438 -16.76 25.86 7.21
N LEU A 439 -16.49 24.89 6.32
CA LEU A 439 -15.62 25.06 5.16
C LEU A 439 -16.47 25.39 3.92
N PRO A 440 -16.44 26.63 3.41
CA PRO A 440 -17.37 27.09 2.37
C PRO A 440 -17.17 26.40 1.01
N HIS A 441 -15.98 25.87 0.77
CA HIS A 441 -15.60 25.25 -0.50
C HIS A 441 -15.56 23.73 -0.48
N ALA A 442 -15.84 23.11 0.68
CA ALA A 442 -15.79 21.67 0.82
C ALA A 442 -17.18 21.04 0.65
N GLY A 443 -17.22 19.92 -0.07
CA GLY A 443 -18.40 19.06 -0.18
C GLY A 443 -18.47 18.01 0.94
N HIS A 444 -19.13 16.88 0.64
CA HIS A 444 -19.34 15.78 1.57
C HIS A 444 -18.03 15.14 2.10
N PHE A 445 -17.07 14.89 1.22
CA PHE A 445 -15.77 14.28 1.54
C PHE A 445 -14.75 15.35 2.01
N VAL A 446 -15.06 15.98 3.13
CA VAL A 446 -14.34 17.16 3.63
C VAL A 446 -12.85 16.93 3.93
N GLN A 447 -12.44 15.67 4.13
CA GLN A 447 -11.04 15.27 4.33
C GLN A 447 -10.14 15.55 3.12
N GLU A 448 -10.70 15.79 1.93
CA GLU A 448 -9.92 16.25 0.77
C GLU A 448 -9.43 17.71 0.92
N HIS A 449 -9.93 18.42 1.93
CA HIS A 449 -9.40 19.67 2.48
C HIS A 449 -8.67 19.44 3.83
N GLY A 450 -8.22 18.21 4.06
CA GLY A 450 -7.86 17.69 5.37
C GLY A 450 -6.63 18.29 6.05
N GLU A 451 -5.74 18.95 5.32
CA GLU A 451 -4.52 19.52 5.91
C GLU A 451 -4.85 20.60 6.95
N ALA A 452 -5.74 21.54 6.60
CA ALA A 452 -6.19 22.58 7.52
C ALA A 452 -7.03 22.01 8.68
N ILE A 453 -7.86 21.00 8.39
CA ILE A 453 -8.67 20.30 9.40
C ILE A 453 -7.78 19.61 10.43
N ALA A 454 -6.76 18.90 9.96
CA ALA A 454 -5.83 18.16 10.80
C ALA A 454 -4.98 19.12 11.65
N ALA A 455 -4.51 20.23 11.07
CA ALA A 455 -3.75 21.24 11.81
C ALA A 455 -4.58 21.82 12.97
N GLN A 456 -5.82 22.22 12.69
CA GLN A 456 -6.73 22.73 13.72
C GLN A 456 -7.06 21.67 14.77
N ALA A 457 -7.25 20.41 14.37
CA ALA A 457 -7.54 19.33 15.30
C ALA A 457 -6.34 19.03 16.22
N VAL A 458 -5.12 18.98 15.68
CA VAL A 458 -3.89 18.78 16.48
C VAL A 458 -3.77 19.84 17.56
N GLU A 459 -3.95 21.11 17.18
CA GLU A 459 -3.94 22.25 18.10
C GLU A 459 -5.06 22.14 19.14
N TYR A 460 -6.29 21.88 18.69
CA TYR A 460 -7.45 21.78 19.57
C TYR A 460 -7.24 20.69 20.64
N PHE A 461 -6.75 19.51 20.26
CA PHE A 461 -6.57 18.36 21.16
C PHE A 461 -5.20 18.32 21.86
N ALA A 462 -4.37 19.35 21.78
CA ALA A 462 -3.05 19.38 22.43
C ALA A 462 -3.10 19.52 23.97
N HIS A 463 -4.28 19.85 24.52
CA HIS A 463 -4.49 20.18 25.93
C HIS A 463 -5.57 19.34 26.61
#